data_AF-A0A562KCP9-F1
#
_entry.id   AF-A0A562KCP9-F1
#
_cell.length_a   1.000
_cell.length_b   1.000
_cell.length_c   1.000
_cell.angle_alpha   90.00
_cell.angle_beta   90.00
_cell.angle_gamma   90.00
#
_symmetry.space_group_name_H-M   'P 1'
#
loop_
_entity.id
_entity.type
_entity.pdbx_description
1 polymer ?
#
loop_
_entity_poly.entity_id
_entity_poly.type
_entity_poly.pdbx_seq_one_letter_code
_entity_poly.pdbx_strand_id
1 'polypeptide(L)' 'MERIDDIRDAVAKALEARGMDNRQFLRDIREGRRDDGPYMIGALAWDQQIKAPAQ' A
#
# COMPACT_ATOMS: atom_id res chain seq x y z
N MET A 1 -4.64 -14.55 -4.47
CA MET A 1 -3.85 -13.44 -3.93
C MET A 1 -4.82 -12.57 -3.15
N GLU A 2 -4.52 -12.23 -1.90
CA GLU A 2 -5.45 -11.47 -1.07
C GLU A 2 -5.46 -10.01 -1.52
N ARG A 3 -6.62 -9.31 -1.44
CA ARG A 3 -6.74 -7.90 -1.88
C ARG A 3 -5.69 -6.98 -1.23
N ILE A 4 -5.28 -7.29 0.00
CA ILE A 4 -4.25 -6.53 0.71
C ILE A 4 -2.87 -6.67 0.05
N ASP A 5 -2.56 -7.80 -0.58
CA ASP A 5 -1.29 -8.01 -1.30
C ASP A 5 -1.21 -7.13 -2.55
N ASP A 6 -2.34 -6.98 -3.26
CA ASP A 6 -2.44 -6.07 -4.42
C ASP A 6 -2.19 -4.61 -4.01
N ILE A 7 -2.74 -4.20 -2.86
CA ILE A 7 -2.56 -2.85 -2.32
C ILE A 7 -1.10 -2.63 -1.93
N ARG A 8 -0.49 -3.57 -1.19
CA ARG A 8 0.92 -3.49 -0.79
C ARG A 8 1.84 -3.38 -1.99
N ASP A 9 1.63 -4.19 -3.02
CA ASP A 9 2.45 -4.15 -4.23
C ASP A 9 2.24 -2.84 -5.03
N ALA A 10 1.00 -2.35 -5.12
CA ALA A 10 0.69 -1.07 -5.75
C ALA A 10 1.39 0.11 -5.04
N VAL A 11 1.35 0.13 -3.70
CA VAL A 11 2.05 1.15 -2.90
C VAL A 11 3.56 1.06 -3.12
N ALA A 12 4.15 -0.14 -3.02
CA ALA A 12 5.59 -0.32 -3.21
C ALA A 12 6.05 0.14 -4.62
N LYS A 13 5.34 -0.24 -5.67
CA LYS A 13 5.62 0.20 -7.05
C LYS A 13 5.50 1.71 -7.21
N ALA A 14 4.48 2.32 -6.61
CA ALA A 14 4.27 3.77 -6.69
C ALA A 14 5.37 4.57 -5.97
N LEU A 15 5.93 4.03 -4.88
CA LEU A 15 7.05 4.65 -4.17
C LEU A 15 8.37 4.47 -4.94
N GLU A 16 8.61 3.27 -5.48
CA GLU A 16 9.77 2.98 -6.33
C GLU A 16 9.80 3.89 -7.57
N ALA A 17 8.67 4.05 -8.25
CA ALA A 17 8.55 4.94 -9.42
C ALA A 17 8.78 6.42 -9.09
N ARG A 18 8.60 6.84 -7.84
CA ARG A 18 8.90 8.20 -7.36
C ARG A 18 10.36 8.39 -6.95
N GLY A 19 11.22 7.38 -7.17
CA GLY A 19 12.64 7.43 -6.83
C GLY A 19 12.93 7.04 -5.38
N MET A 20 11.97 6.45 -4.67
CA MET A 20 12.20 5.91 -3.33
C MET A 20 12.85 4.53 -3.47
N ASP A 21 14.18 4.50 -3.45
CA ASP A 21 15.00 3.32 -3.76
C ASP A 21 15.39 2.48 -2.53
N ASN A 22 14.86 2.81 -1.36
CA ASN A 22 15.08 2.03 -0.15
C ASN A 22 14.42 0.65 -0.27
N ARG A 23 15.20 -0.30 -0.79
CA ARG A 23 14.75 -1.68 -1.07
C ARG A 23 14.25 -2.40 0.17
N GLN A 24 14.81 -2.11 1.36
CA GLN A 24 14.34 -2.72 2.59
C GLN A 24 12.94 -2.23 2.93
N PHE A 25 12.74 -0.91 2.86
CA PHE A 25 11.43 -0.30 3.11
C PHE A 25 10.36 -0.81 2.13
N LEU A 26 10.67 -0.93 0.84
CA LEU A 26 9.75 -1.48 -0.16
C LEU A 26 9.41 -2.96 0.10
N ARG A 27 10.37 -3.75 0.59
CA ARG A 27 10.12 -5.14 1.02
C ARG A 27 9.22 -5.18 2.26
N ASP A 28 9.49 -4.35 3.26
CA ASP A 28 8.69 -4.30 4.47
C ASP A 28 7.22 -3.92 4.19
N ILE A 29 6.96 -3.07 3.17
CA ILE A 29 5.60 -2.82 2.67
C ILE A 29 4.99 -4.09 2.05
N ARG A 30 5.71 -4.76 1.14
CA ARG A 30 5.22 -5.97 0.47
C ARG A 30 4.94 -7.12 1.45
N GLU A 31 5.70 -7.20 2.53
CA GLU A 31 5.55 -8.19 3.61
C GLU A 31 4.52 -7.79 4.67
N GLY A 32 3.88 -6.63 4.56
CA GLY A 32 2.85 -6.16 5.49
C GLY A 32 3.37 -5.61 6.83
N ARG A 33 4.69 -5.48 6.99
CA ARG A 33 5.31 -4.92 8.21
C ARG A 33 5.11 -3.41 8.37
N ARG A 34 4.48 -2.77 7.39
CA ARG A 34 4.23 -1.31 7.33
C ARG A 34 2.76 -1.00 7.08
N ASP A 35 1.85 -1.94 7.33
CA ASP A 35 0.41 -1.75 7.14
C ASP A 35 -0.17 -0.63 8.03
N ASP A 36 0.47 -0.37 9.18
CA ASP A 36 0.20 0.73 10.11
C ASP A 36 0.95 2.03 9.74
N GLY A 37 1.73 2.04 8.66
CA GLY A 37 2.48 3.19 8.18
C GLY A 37 1.62 4.18 7.39
N PRO A 38 2.06 5.44 7.24
CA PRO A 38 1.26 6.50 6.63
C PRO A 38 0.84 6.20 5.18
N TYR A 39 1.70 5.56 4.39
CA TYR A 39 1.39 5.18 3.01
C TYR A 39 0.31 4.09 2.93
N MET A 40 0.36 3.11 3.82
CA MET A 40 -0.62 2.02 3.86
C MET A 40 -1.95 2.48 4.46
N ILE A 41 -1.94 3.28 5.53
CA ILE A 41 -3.16 3.87 6.11
C ILE A 41 -3.96 4.60 5.02
N GLY A 42 -3.30 5.46 4.21
CA GLY A 42 -3.97 6.17 3.13
C GLY A 42 -4.53 5.24 2.05
N ALA A 43 -3.75 4.23 1.63
CA ALA A 43 -4.17 3.27 0.62
C ALA A 43 -5.35 2.41 1.09
N LEU A 44 -5.34 1.97 2.36
CA LEU A 44 -6.39 1.17 2.97
C LEU A 44 -7.67 1.99 3.19
N ALA A 45 -7.55 3.24 3.63
CA ALA A 45 -8.70 4.14 3.76
C ALA A 45 -9.39 4.39 2.41
N TRP A 46 -8.59 4.61 1.35
CA TRP A 46 -9.12 4.75 0.00
C TRP A 46 -9.78 3.46 -0.51
N ASP A 47 -9.14 2.31 -0.31
CA ASP A 47 -9.70 1.00 -0.68
C ASP A 47 -11.06 0.74 0.01
N GLN A 48 -11.18 1.10 1.29
CA GLN A 48 -12.45 1.05 2.02
C GLN A 48 -13.50 1.99 1.43
N GLN A 49 -13.11 3.22 1.08
CA GLN A 49 -14.03 4.21 0.49
C GLN A 49 -14.58 3.75 -0.86
N ILE A 50 -13.75 3.20 -1.76
CA ILE A 50 -14.22 2.74 -3.08
C ILE A 50 -15.07 1.46 -3.00
N LYS A 51 -14.97 0.71 -1.90
CA LYS A 51 -15.83 -0.45 -1.61
C LYS A 51 -17.16 -0.06 -1.00
N ALA A 52 -17.20 1.05 -0.27
CA ALA A 52 -18.45 1.62 0.22
C ALA A 52 -19.20 2.26 -0.96
N PRO A 53 -20.45 1.86 -1.26
CA PRO A 53 -21.25 2.62 -2.22
C PRO A 53 -21.37 4.06 -1.75
N ALA A 54 -21.25 5.01 -2.68
CA ALA A 54 -21.51 6.42 -2.40
C ALA A 54 -22.90 6.53 -1.76
N GLN A 55 -22.95 7.05 -0.52
CA GLN A 55 -24.19 7.31 0.19
C GLN A 55 -24.98 8.44 -0.49
#